data_AF-A0A8I2G4X1-F1
#
_entry.id   AF-A0A8I2G4X1-F1
#
_cell.length_a   1.000
_cell.length_b   1.000
_cell.length_c   1.000
_cell.angle_alpha   90.00
_cell.angle_beta   90.00
_cell.angle_gamma   90.00
#
_symmetry.space_group_name_H-M   'P 1'
#
loop_
_entity.id
_entity.type
_entity.pdbx_description
1 polymer ?
#
loop_
_entity_poly.entity_id
_entity_poly.type
_entity_poly.pdbx_seq_one_letter_code
_entity_poly.pdbx_strand_id
1 'polypeptide(L)'
;MTKEIFVSRTRLEWRWIENVPGTAVRFRTLLRGQFPFDEKRVWSIVAQNEIFVNFNSPPNGPAAGFDQNRLFFGLNRKVNEHVFIDGGYQWQTINTEEPGFIDNNNHILLMQLFLIF
;
A
#
# COMPACT_ATOMS: atom_id res chain seq x y z
N MET A 1 18.21 14.62 15.82
CA MET A 1 17.97 13.22 16.23
C MET A 1 16.79 12.69 15.42
N THR A 2 17.00 12.14 14.23
CA THR A 2 15.88 11.71 13.37
C THR A 2 15.43 10.31 13.80
N LYS A 3 14.31 10.27 14.52
CA LYS A 3 13.68 9.10 15.14
C LYS A 3 13.27 8.06 14.09
N GLU A 4 13.19 6.79 14.49
CA GLU A 4 12.47 5.77 13.72
C GLU A 4 11.08 6.30 13.37
N ILE A 5 10.69 6.16 12.10
CA ILE A 5 9.44 6.72 11.61
C ILE A 5 8.45 5.58 11.43
N PHE A 6 7.42 5.60 12.28
CA PHE A 6 6.26 4.75 12.14
C PHE A 6 5.07 5.59 11.69
N VAL A 7 4.41 5.15 10.62
CA VAL A 7 3.21 5.80 10.10
C VAL A 7 2.10 4.77 10.06
N SER A 8 0.97 5.14 10.67
CA SER A 8 -0.30 4.46 10.48
C SER A 8 -1.25 5.40 9.76
N ARG A 9 -1.90 4.91 8.69
CA ARG A 9 -2.86 5.68 7.92
C ARG A 9 -4.08 4.83 7.59
N THR A 10 -5.21 5.20 8.19
CA THR A 10 -6.51 4.58 7.93
C THR A 10 -7.36 5.48 7.04
N ARG A 11 -8.13 4.89 6.13
CA ARG A 11 -9.10 5.60 5.28
C ARG A 11 -10.39 4.79 5.15
N LEU A 12 -11.50 5.51 5.13
CA LEU A 12 -12.78 5.04 4.64
C LEU A 12 -13.06 5.73 3.30
N GLU A 13 -13.32 4.94 2.26
CA GLU A 13 -13.45 5.40 0.89
C GLU A 13 -14.87 5.12 0.39
N TRP A 14 -15.54 6.14 -0.15
CA TRP A 14 -16.73 6.00 -0.98
C TRP A 14 -16.28 6.05 -2.44
N ARG A 15 -16.54 4.98 -3.18
CA ARG A 15 -16.05 4.78 -4.54
C ARG A 15 -17.23 4.71 -5.50
N TRP A 16 -17.24 5.65 -6.44
CA TRP A 16 -18.05 5.59 -7.66
C TRP A 16 -17.20 4.95 -8.73
N ILE A 17 -17.58 3.75 -9.14
CA ILE A 17 -16.84 2.94 -10.12
C ILE A 17 -17.64 2.97 -11.41
N GLU A 18 -16.95 3.17 -12.53
CA GLU A 18 -17.57 3.16 -13.84
C GLU A 18 -18.26 1.82 -14.10
N ASN A 19 -19.47 1.85 -14.66
CA ASN A 19 -20.31 0.68 -14.94
C ASN A 19 -20.75 -0.16 -13.72
N VAL A 20 -20.56 0.35 -12.49
CA VAL A 20 -21.05 -0.26 -11.24
C VAL A 20 -22.18 0.59 -10.68
N PRO A 21 -23.45 0.12 -10.71
CA PRO A 21 -24.55 0.83 -10.07
C PRO A 21 -24.34 0.97 -8.55
N GLY A 22 -24.44 2.21 -8.06
CA GLY A 22 -24.36 2.53 -6.63
C GLY A 22 -22.95 2.88 -6.13
N THR A 23 -22.78 2.85 -4.81
CA THR A 23 -21.53 3.25 -4.15
C THR A 23 -20.85 2.02 -3.55
N ALA A 24 -19.59 1.79 -3.90
CA ALA A 24 -18.75 0.83 -3.20
C ALA A 24 -18.07 1.51 -2.01
N VAL A 25 -18.19 0.93 -0.82
CA VAL A 25 -17.56 1.43 0.40
C VAL A 25 -16.38 0.54 0.75
N ARG A 26 -15.20 1.14 0.90
CA ARG A 26 -13.96 0.41 1.20
C ARG A 26 -13.23 1.00 2.39
N PHE A 27 -12.84 0.14 3.31
CA PHE A 27 -11.89 0.45 4.36
C PHE A 27 -10.49 0.04 3.93
N ARG A 28 -9.50 0.86 4.26
CA ARG A 28 -8.08 0.49 4.12
C ARG A 28 -7.25 1.03 5.25
N THR A 29 -6.21 0.29 5.61
CA THR A 29 -5.23 0.72 6.61
C THR A 29 -3.83 0.39 6.14
N LEU A 30 -2.92 1.36 6.26
CA LEU A 30 -1.50 1.25 5.95
C LEU A 30 -0.71 1.35 7.26
N LEU A 31 0.20 0.41 7.46
CA LEU A 31 1.29 0.52 8.42
C LEU A 31 2.61 0.61 7.66
N ARG A 32 3.44 1.60 8.00
CA ARG A 32 4.78 1.81 7.43
C ARG A 32 5.78 2.00 8.56
N GLY A 33 6.89 1.28 8.49
CA GLY A 33 8.06 1.47 9.34
C GLY A 33 9.29 1.84 8.51
N GLN A 34 10.13 2.73 9.04
CA GLN A 34 11.41 3.11 8.45
C GLN A 34 12.51 3.09 9.49
N PHE A 35 13.53 2.28 9.22
CA PHE A 35 14.62 1.96 10.15
C PHE A 35 15.97 2.36 9.53
N PRO A 36 16.57 3.51 9.94
CA PRO A 36 17.89 3.90 9.46
C PRO A 36 18.96 2.95 9.99
N PHE A 37 19.94 2.60 9.14
CA PHE A 37 20.98 1.64 9.50
C PHE A 37 22.42 2.14 9.30
N ASP A 38 22.62 3.28 8.63
CA ASP A 38 23.92 3.92 8.52
C ASP A 38 24.08 5.07 9.53
N GLU A 39 25.32 5.35 9.93
CA GLU A 39 25.62 6.41 10.92
C GLU A 39 25.13 7.78 10.47
N LYS A 40 25.23 8.06 9.16
CA LYS A 40 24.78 9.32 8.55
C LYS A 40 23.26 9.35 8.31
N ARG A 41 22.55 8.24 8.54
CA ARG A 41 21.10 8.06 8.34
C ARG A 41 20.64 8.48 6.94
N VAL A 42 21.46 8.24 5.93
CA VAL A 42 21.15 8.45 4.52
C VAL A 42 20.34 7.29 3.96
N TRP A 43 20.50 6.10 4.53
CA TRP A 43 19.84 4.89 4.11
C TRP A 43 18.94 4.34 5.22
N SER A 44 17.82 3.75 4.82
CA SER A 44 16.95 3.05 5.76
C SER A 44 16.35 1.82 5.13
N ILE A 45 16.02 0.82 5.95
CA ILE A 45 15.12 -0.25 5.54
C ILE A 45 13.69 0.26 5.72
N VAL A 46 12.81 -0.04 4.76
CA VAL A 46 11.40 0.32 4.81
C VAL A 46 10.55 -0.94 4.61
N ALA A 47 9.57 -1.09 5.47
CA ALA A 47 8.53 -2.10 5.35
C ALA A 47 7.16 -1.42 5.41
N GLN A 48 6.25 -1.85 4.54
CA GLN A 48 4.88 -1.34 4.46
C GLN A 48 3.92 -2.51 4.33
N ASN A 49 2.81 -2.49 5.07
CA ASN A 49 1.70 -3.39 4.85
C ASN A 49 0.39 -2.61 4.76
N GLU A 50 -0.38 -2.81 3.70
CA GLU A 50 -1.67 -2.17 3.48
C GLU A 50 -2.76 -3.21 3.23
N ILE A 51 -3.81 -3.21 4.06
CA ILE A 51 -4.96 -4.10 3.97
C ILE A 51 -6.16 -3.32 3.46
N PHE A 52 -6.97 -3.95 2.60
CA PHE A 52 -8.17 -3.38 2.00
C PHE A 52 -9.36 -4.33 2.20
N VAL A 53 -10.49 -3.77 2.63
CA VAL A 53 -11.72 -4.49 2.92
C VAL A 53 -12.92 -3.72 2.36
N ASN A 54 -13.71 -4.35 1.50
CA ASN A 54 -14.97 -3.80 1.01
C ASN A 54 -16.09 -4.07 2.03
N PHE A 55 -16.91 -3.07 2.34
CA PHE A 55 -18.00 -3.20 3.31
C PHE A 55 -19.35 -3.57 2.69
N ASN A 56 -19.46 -3.51 1.36
CA ASN A 56 -20.66 -3.89 0.63
C ASN A 56 -20.31 -4.45 -0.75
N SER A 57 -21.27 -5.15 -1.35
CA SER A 57 -21.20 -5.68 -2.72
C SER A 57 -22.23 -4.94 -3.61
N PRO A 58 -21.88 -3.81 -4.24
CA PRO A 58 -22.77 -3.21 -5.23
C PRO A 58 -22.95 -4.13 -6.46
N PRO A 59 -24.10 -4.09 -7.16
CA PRO A 59 -24.33 -4.90 -8.37
C PRO A 59 -23.20 -4.73 -9.39
N ASN A 60 -22.67 -5.83 -9.94
CA ASN A 60 -21.54 -5.85 -10.87
C ASN A 60 -20.26 -5.15 -10.36
N GLY A 61 -20.15 -4.93 -9.05
CA GLY A 61 -18.99 -4.32 -8.41
C GLY A 61 -18.14 -5.31 -7.61
N PRO A 62 -17.22 -4.80 -6.77
CA PRO A 62 -16.39 -5.65 -5.95
C PRO A 62 -17.23 -6.37 -4.89
N ALA A 63 -16.86 -7.60 -4.56
CA ALA A 63 -17.45 -8.34 -3.45
C ALA A 63 -17.05 -7.73 -2.09
N ALA A 64 -17.98 -7.76 -1.14
CA ALA A 64 -17.75 -7.43 0.25
C ALA A 64 -16.76 -8.41 0.90
N GLY A 65 -16.01 -7.92 1.87
CA GLY A 65 -14.97 -8.67 2.56
C GLY A 65 -13.57 -8.24 2.13
N PHE A 66 -12.61 -9.15 2.25
CA PHE A 66 -11.22 -8.88 1.91
C PHE A 66 -11.08 -8.58 0.41
N ASP A 67 -10.43 -7.46 0.07
CA ASP A 67 -10.20 -6.99 -1.31
C ASP A 67 -8.77 -7.34 -1.75
N GLN A 68 -7.77 -6.87 -1.00
CA GLN A 68 -6.37 -7.11 -1.30
C GLN A 68 -5.47 -6.83 -0.09
N ASN A 69 -4.25 -7.36 -0.13
CA ASN A 69 -3.15 -6.98 0.75
C ASN A 69 -1.92 -6.60 -0.07
N ARG A 70 -1.23 -5.54 0.33
CA ARG A 70 0.04 -5.10 -0.27
C ARG A 70 1.12 -5.12 0.80
N LEU A 71 2.11 -5.98 0.62
CA LEU A 71 3.30 -6.04 1.46
C LEU A 71 4.49 -5.55 0.64
N PHE A 72 5.10 -4.45 1.07
CA PHE A 72 6.30 -3.90 0.45
C PHE A 72 7.48 -3.96 1.41
N PHE A 73 8.63 -4.33 0.88
CA PHE A 73 9.92 -4.32 1.56
C PHE A 73 10.99 -3.74 0.64
N GLY A 74 11.78 -2.81 1.15
CA GLY A 74 12.77 -2.12 0.33
C GLY A 74 13.73 -1.24 1.11
N LEU A 75 14.49 -0.46 0.35
CA LEU A 75 15.44 0.52 0.86
C LEU A 75 14.92 1.92 0.59
N ASN A 76 15.07 2.80 1.59
CA ASN A 76 14.94 4.23 1.42
C ASN A 76 16.33 4.87 1.29
N ARG A 77 16.41 5.86 0.41
CA ARG A 77 17.52 6.80 0.34
C ARG A 77 17.01 8.22 0.58
N LYS A 78 17.57 8.89 1.59
CA LYS A 78 17.42 10.34 1.78
C LYS A 78 18.34 11.05 0.80
N VAL A 79 17.77 11.71 -0.21
CA VAL A 79 18.54 12.46 -1.22
C VAL A 79 18.93 13.82 -0.66
N ASN A 80 18.00 14.50 -0.01
CA ASN A 80 18.21 15.74 0.74
C ASN A 80 17.14 15.86 1.84
N GLU A 81 16.95 17.04 2.43
CA GLU A 81 15.96 17.23 3.51
C GLU A 81 14.50 17.17 3.06
N HIS A 82 14.26 17.34 1.75
CA HIS A 82 12.92 17.43 1.16
C HIS A 82 12.58 16.20 0.30
N VAL A 83 13.58 15.42 -0.13
CA VAL A 83 13.42 14.34 -1.12
C VAL A 83 13.91 13.02 -0.57
N PHE A 84 13.01 12.03 -0.60
CA PHE A 84 13.27 10.66 -0.20
C PHE A 84 12.80 9.69 -1.28
N ILE A 85 13.55 8.62 -1.50
CA ILE A 85 13.23 7.61 -2.51
C ILE A 85 13.17 6.25 -1.83
N ASP A 86 12.04 5.55 -1.94
CA ASP A 86 11.93 4.13 -1.62
C ASP A 86 12.08 3.32 -2.92
N GLY A 87 12.88 2.26 -2.88
CA GLY A 87 13.00 1.26 -3.94
C GLY A 87 12.99 -0.14 -3.36
N GLY A 88 12.15 -1.02 -3.90
CA GLY A 88 12.02 -2.37 -3.36
C GLY A 88 11.00 -3.23 -4.07
N TYR A 89 10.61 -4.30 -3.39
CA TYR A 89 9.69 -5.29 -3.90
C TYR A 89 8.36 -5.21 -3.14
N GLN A 90 7.25 -5.24 -3.89
CA GLN A 90 5.90 -5.36 -3.36
C GLN A 90 5.29 -6.66 -3.82
N TRP A 91 4.87 -7.46 -2.85
CA TRP A 91 3.96 -8.57 -3.05
C TRP A 91 2.54 -8.09 -2.80
N GLN A 92 1.65 -8.32 -3.76
CA GLN A 92 0.24 -7.96 -3.64
C GLN A 92 -0.64 -9.18 -3.88
N THR A 93 -1.42 -9.56 -2.88
CA THR A 93 -2.48 -10.57 -3.02
C THR A 93 -3.80 -9.89 -3.25
N ILE A 94 -4.55 -10.33 -4.26
CA ILE A 94 -5.87 -9.81 -4.62
C ILE A 94 -6.91 -10.90 -4.38
N ASN A 95 -8.06 -10.55 -3.86
CA ASN A 95 -9.21 -11.44 -3.82
C ASN A 95 -10.09 -11.14 -5.03
N THR A 96 -9.91 -11.90 -6.11
CA THR A 96 -10.82 -11.87 -7.26
C THR A 96 -11.65 -13.15 -7.28
N GLU A 97 -12.94 -12.99 -7.58
CA GLU A 97 -13.88 -14.10 -7.77
C GLU A 97 -13.89 -14.61 -9.23
N GLU A 98 -13.00 -14.11 -10.08
CA GLU A 98 -12.96 -14.49 -11.49
C GLU A 98 -12.55 -15.96 -11.70
N PRO A 99 -13.40 -16.79 -12.35
CA PRO A 99 -13.08 -18.18 -12.64
C PRO A 99 -11.85 -18.30 -13.54
N GLY A 100 -10.83 -19.06 -13.09
CA GLY A 100 -9.63 -19.37 -13.88
C GLY A 100 -8.36 -18.66 -13.44
N PHE A 101 -8.42 -17.73 -12.48
CA PHE A 101 -7.23 -17.18 -11.85
C PHE A 101 -6.74 -18.13 -10.74
N ILE A 102 -5.72 -18.92 -11.05
CA ILE A 102 -5.07 -19.85 -10.12
C ILE A 102 -4.03 -19.12 -9.24
N ASP A 103 -3.55 -17.96 -9.70
CA ASP A 103 -2.62 -17.10 -8.96
C ASP A 103 -3.10 -15.65 -8.93
N ASN A 104 -3.56 -15.20 -7.75
CA ASN A 104 -4.02 -13.84 -7.54
C ASN A 104 -2.93 -12.94 -6.93
N ASN A 105 -1.67 -13.28 -7.15
CA ASN A 105 -0.54 -12.56 -6.60
C ASN A 105 0.23 -11.79 -7.68
N ASN A 106 0.39 -10.49 -7.46
CA ASN A 106 1.28 -9.65 -8.24
C ASN A 106 2.64 -9.52 -7.55
N HIS A 107 3.70 -9.66 -8.34
CA HIS A 107 5.09 -9.44 -7.97
C HIS A 107 5.56 -8.13 -8.62
N ILE A 108 5.78 -7.09 -7.81
CA ILE A 108 6.00 -5.73 -8.32
C ILE A 108 7.35 -5.21 -7.85
N LEU A 109 8.20 -4.76 -8.77
CA LEU A 109 9.32 -3.88 -8.42
C LEU A 109 8.78 -2.45 -8.31
N LEU A 110 8.81 -1.89 -7.11
CA LEU A 110 8.18 -0.61 -6.79
C LEU A 110 9.23 0.44 -6.44
N MET A 111 9.11 1.61 -7.08
CA MET A 111 9.82 2.83 -6.68
C MET A 111 8.81 3.89 -6.25
N GLN A 112 9.09 4.57 -5.14
CA GLN A 112 8.25 5.63 -4.61
C GLN A 112 9.11 6.86 -4.31
N LEU A 113 8.63 8.03 -4.73
CA LEU A 113 9.26 9.33 -4.47
C LEU A 113 8.41 10.09 -3.46
N PHE A 114 9.03 10.57 -2.39
CA PHE A 114 8.39 11.39 -1.38
C PHE A 114 9.00 12.79 -1.40
N LEU A 115 8.11 13.79 -1.43
CA LEU A 115 8.44 15.21 -1.36
C LEU A 115 7.85 15.77 -0.07
N ILE A 116 8.68 16.44 0.72
CA ILE A 116 8.31 17.10 1.97
C ILE A 116 8.60 18.58 1.81
N PHE A 117 7.63 19.44 2.13
CA PHE A 117 7.69 20.90 2.05
C PHE A 117 7.32 21.52 3.39
#